data_AF-A0A0R1ZJ76-F1
#
_entry.id   AF-A0A0R1ZJ76-F1
#
_cell.length_a   1.000
_cell.length_b   1.000
_cell.length_c   1.000
_cell.angle_alpha   90.00
_cell.angle_beta   90.00
_cell.angle_gamma   90.00
#
_symmetry.space_group_name_H-M   'P 1'
#
loop_
_entity.id
_entity.type
_entity.pdbx_description
1 polymer ?
#
loop_
_entity_poly.entity_id
_entity_poly.type
_entity_poly.pdbx_seq_one_letter_code
_entity_poly.pdbx_strand_id
1 'polypeptide(L)'
;MAKTKGKKSAPLPTQAQLLQLLGAVLNDQKVVLEPAFRTELMDVARQLWNKQDVDVAAVCAHLDELLRFQILAGGIGLPAYLKPLYLAVHRAPTMRDNINRGAGTAAFMLPIWFGR
;
A
#
# COMPACT_ATOMS: atom_id res chain seq x y z
N MET A 1 19.69 0.48 36.21
CA MET A 1 19.92 0.30 34.75
C MET A 1 18.59 -0.05 34.08
N ALA A 2 17.90 0.95 33.50
CA ALA A 2 16.61 0.73 32.85
C ALA A 2 16.81 0.25 31.40
N LYS A 3 16.44 -1.00 31.12
CA LYS A 3 16.35 -1.51 29.74
C LYS A 3 15.08 -0.97 29.11
N THR A 4 15.17 0.16 28.42
CA THR A 4 14.10 0.63 27.53
C THR A 4 13.94 -0.37 26.39
N LYS A 5 12.93 -1.23 26.49
CA LYS A 5 12.44 -2.05 25.37
C LYS A 5 11.97 -1.09 24.27
N GLY A 6 12.86 -0.82 23.30
CA GLY A 6 12.47 -0.17 22.06
C GLY A 6 11.31 -0.96 21.46
N LYS A 7 10.15 -0.33 21.33
CA LYS A 7 9.04 -0.85 20.54
C LYS A 7 9.62 -1.10 19.14
N LYS A 8 9.94 -2.36 18.82
CA LYS A 8 10.36 -2.77 17.49
C LYS A 8 9.15 -2.58 16.59
N SER A 9 9.06 -1.38 16.05
CA SER A 9 8.30 -1.02 14.87
C SER A 9 8.32 -2.18 13.88
N ALA A 10 7.15 -2.65 13.45
CA ALA A 10 7.07 -3.75 12.50
C ALA A 10 7.86 -3.36 11.23
N PRO A 11 8.76 -4.24 10.73
CA PRO A 11 9.52 -3.94 9.52
C PRO A 11 8.56 -3.74 8.35
N LEU A 12 8.92 -2.85 7.42
CA LEU A 12 8.20 -2.68 6.17
C LEU A 12 8.11 -4.04 5.44
N PRO A 13 6.99 -4.32 4.76
CA PRO A 13 6.89 -5.51 3.94
C PRO A 13 7.93 -5.46 2.83
N THR A 14 8.58 -6.58 2.54
CA THR A 14 9.52 -6.64 1.41
C THR A 14 8.77 -6.58 0.08
N GLN A 15 9.47 -6.22 -1.01
CA GLN A 15 8.93 -6.26 -2.37
C GLN A 15 8.31 -7.63 -2.71
N ALA A 16 8.96 -8.73 -2.33
CA ALA A 16 8.44 -10.08 -2.51
C ALA A 16 7.16 -10.33 -1.71
N GLN A 17 7.08 -9.84 -0.46
CA GLN A 17 5.87 -9.95 0.37
C GLN A 17 4.71 -9.14 -0.21
N LEU A 18 4.97 -7.93 -0.70
CA LEU A 18 3.96 -7.10 -1.37
C LEU A 18 3.44 -7.78 -2.63
N LEU A 19 4.32 -8.33 -3.47
CA LEU A 19 3.93 -9.09 -4.67
C LEU A 19 3.07 -10.31 -4.33
N GLN A 20 3.42 -11.05 -3.28
CA GLN A 20 2.63 -12.19 -2.82
C GLN A 20 1.23 -11.77 -2.35
N LEU A 21 1.14 -10.70 -1.57
CA LEU A 21 -0.13 -10.17 -1.08
C LEU A 21 -0.99 -9.59 -2.21
N LEU A 22 -0.38 -8.88 -3.16
CA LEU A 22 -1.04 -8.39 -4.37
C LEU A 22 -1.56 -9.54 -5.23
N GLY A 23 -0.77 -10.59 -5.43
CA GLY A 23 -1.20 -11.78 -6.15
C GLY A 23 -2.41 -12.45 -5.50
N ALA A 24 -2.46 -12.54 -4.17
CA ALA A 24 -3.62 -13.08 -3.47
C ALA A 24 -4.87 -12.20 -3.68
N VAL A 25 -4.73 -10.88 -3.57
CA VAL A 25 -5.85 -9.93 -3.77
C VAL A 25 -6.34 -9.93 -5.22
N LEU A 26 -5.44 -9.96 -6.20
CA LEU A 26 -5.78 -9.96 -7.63
C LEU A 26 -6.52 -11.22 -8.10
N ASN A 27 -6.39 -12.33 -7.36
CA ASN A 27 -7.10 -13.57 -7.63
C ASN A 27 -8.44 -13.67 -6.88
N ASP A 28 -8.77 -12.71 -6.00
CA ASP A 28 -10.08 -12.69 -5.33
C ASP A 28 -11.18 -12.34 -6.33
N GLN A 29 -12.28 -13.09 -6.31
CA GLN A 29 -13.40 -12.92 -7.24
C GLN A 29 -13.98 -11.50 -7.19
N LYS A 30 -13.99 -10.85 -6.02
CA LYS A 30 -14.52 -9.48 -5.89
C LYS A 30 -13.63 -8.46 -6.60
N VAL A 31 -12.32 -8.66 -6.58
CA VAL A 31 -11.37 -7.81 -7.32
C VAL A 31 -11.45 -8.09 -8.82
N VAL A 32 -11.64 -9.35 -9.22
CA VAL A 32 -11.86 -9.69 -10.64
C VAL A 32 -13.10 -9.01 -11.22
N LEU A 33 -14.16 -8.85 -10.41
CA LEU A 33 -15.39 -8.16 -10.79
C LEU A 33 -15.28 -6.63 -10.78
N GLU A 34 -14.17 -6.07 -10.32
CA GLU A 34 -13.91 -4.62 -10.26
C GLU A 34 -12.75 -4.22 -11.19
N PRO A 35 -13.01 -4.02 -12.50
CA PRO A 35 -11.95 -3.86 -13.50
C PRO A 35 -11.07 -2.64 -13.29
N ALA A 36 -11.62 -1.53 -12.77
CA ALA A 36 -10.83 -0.34 -12.47
C ALA A 36 -9.83 -0.59 -11.33
N PHE A 37 -10.31 -1.11 -10.20
CA PHE A 37 -9.47 -1.42 -9.04
C PHE A 37 -8.43 -2.50 -9.36
N ARG A 38 -8.82 -3.53 -10.13
CA ARG A 38 -7.90 -4.58 -10.58
C ARG A 38 -6.79 -4.04 -11.47
N THR A 39 -7.10 -3.11 -12.39
CA THR A 39 -6.10 -2.50 -13.27
C THR A 39 -5.04 -1.76 -12.47
N GLU A 40 -5.46 -0.92 -11.52
CA GLU A 40 -4.55 -0.19 -10.63
C GLU A 40 -3.64 -1.15 -9.83
N LEU A 41 -4.22 -2.20 -9.24
CA LEU A 41 -3.43 -3.21 -8.51
C LEU A 41 -2.45 -3.98 -9.41
N MET A 42 -2.84 -4.28 -10.65
CA MET A 42 -1.97 -4.94 -11.63
C MET A 42 -0.81 -4.04 -12.05
N ASP A 43 -1.06 -2.74 -12.23
CA ASP A 43 -0.01 -1.79 -12.56
C ASP A 43 1.00 -1.65 -11.42
N VAL A 44 0.53 -1.60 -10.16
CA VAL A 44 1.43 -1.62 -9.00
C VAL A 44 2.24 -2.92 -8.94
N ALA A 45 1.60 -4.07 -9.17
CA ALA A 45 2.30 -5.36 -9.19
C ALA A 45 3.35 -5.43 -10.30
N ARG A 46 3.04 -4.90 -11.49
CA ARG A 46 3.95 -4.84 -12.63
C ARG A 46 5.16 -3.95 -12.35
N GLN A 47 4.95 -2.81 -11.70
CA GLN A 47 6.02 -1.91 -11.30
C GLN A 47 6.92 -2.53 -10.22
N LEU A 48 6.32 -3.20 -9.23
CA LEU A 48 7.04 -3.99 -8.24
C LEU A 48 7.82 -5.14 -8.87
N TRP A 49 7.35 -5.73 -9.97
CA TRP A 49 8.06 -6.82 -10.63
C TRP A 49 9.24 -6.35 -11.49
N ASN A 50 9.07 -5.24 -12.21
CA ASN A 50 10.01 -4.82 -13.25
C ASN A 50 11.19 -3.96 -12.74
N LYS A 51 11.05 -3.28 -11.60
CA LYS A 51 12.09 -2.38 -11.09
C LYS A 51 12.98 -3.13 -10.09
N GLN A 52 14.30 -3.09 -10.32
CA GLN A 52 15.30 -3.64 -9.40
C GLN A 52 15.44 -2.81 -8.12
N ASP A 53 15.19 -1.50 -8.21
CA ASP A 53 15.30 -0.55 -7.09
C ASP A 53 13.93 0.14 -6.88
N VAL A 54 12.98 -0.60 -6.32
CA VAL A 54 11.65 -0.06 -6.00
C VAL A 54 11.70 0.57 -4.62
N ASP A 55 11.29 1.83 -4.54
CA ASP A 55 10.94 2.45 -3.26
C ASP A 55 9.65 1.81 -2.72
N VAL A 56 9.85 0.77 -1.90
CA VAL A 56 8.79 0.03 -1.20
C VAL A 56 7.93 0.97 -0.36
N ALA A 57 8.49 2.05 0.22
CA ALA A 57 7.74 2.99 1.03
C ALA A 57 6.75 3.82 0.18
N ALA A 58 7.20 4.28 -1.00
CA ALA A 58 6.34 4.98 -1.95
C ALA A 58 5.22 4.07 -2.50
N VAL A 59 5.55 2.81 -2.84
CA VAL A 59 4.56 1.84 -3.29
C VAL A 59 3.55 1.51 -2.21
N CYS A 60 4.00 1.32 -0.97
CA CYS A 60 3.09 1.17 0.16
C CYS A 60 2.17 2.39 0.28
N ALA A 61 2.69 3.62 0.21
CA ALA A 61 1.86 4.83 0.36
C ALA A 61 0.75 4.89 -0.70
N HIS A 62 1.09 4.58 -1.95
CA HIS A 62 0.13 4.52 -3.04
C HIS A 62 -0.91 3.40 -2.85
N LEU A 63 -0.49 2.21 -2.39
CA LEU A 63 -1.40 1.12 -2.07
C LEU A 63 -2.36 1.47 -0.91
N ASP A 64 -1.89 2.19 0.11
CA ASP A 64 -2.74 2.64 1.22
C ASP A 64 -3.85 3.58 0.73
N GLU A 65 -3.52 4.49 -0.19
CA GLU A 65 -4.49 5.40 -0.82
C GLU A 65 -5.52 4.65 -1.66
N LEU A 66 -5.08 3.75 -2.55
CA LEU A 66 -5.96 2.91 -3.36
C LEU A 66 -6.90 2.08 -2.50
N LEU A 67 -6.38 1.46 -1.43
CA LEU A 67 -7.18 0.65 -0.52
C LEU A 67 -8.18 1.49 0.27
N ARG A 68 -7.79 2.68 0.75
CA ARG A 68 -8.71 3.60 1.42
C ARG A 68 -9.82 4.05 0.50
N PHE A 69 -9.50 4.42 -0.74
CA PHE A 69 -10.50 4.81 -1.72
C PHE A 69 -11.49 3.66 -1.98
N GLN A 70 -11.00 2.45 -2.17
CA GLN A 70 -11.83 1.26 -2.37
C GLN A 70 -12.71 0.93 -1.16
N ILE A 71 -12.17 1.06 0.06
CA ILE A 71 -12.94 0.85 1.30
C ILE A 71 -14.04 1.92 1.44
N LEU A 72 -13.73 3.18 1.16
CA LEU A 72 -14.72 4.27 1.19
C LEU A 72 -15.81 4.08 0.14
N ALA A 73 -15.46 3.63 -1.07
CA ALA A 73 -16.41 3.34 -2.14
C ALA A 73 -17.29 2.09 -1.83
N GLY A 74 -16.72 1.08 -1.17
CA GLY A 74 -17.39 -0.17 -0.81
C GLY A 74 -18.25 -0.12 0.47
N GLY A 75 -18.24 0.99 1.21
CA GLY A 75 -19.06 1.19 2.42
C GLY A 75 -18.36 0.83 3.74
N ILE A 76 -19.13 0.34 4.72
CA ILE A 76 -18.64 0.17 6.10
C ILE A 76 -17.83 -1.12 6.24
N GLY A 77 -16.50 -1.00 6.22
CA GLY A 77 -15.58 -2.01 6.74
C GLY A 77 -14.51 -2.46 5.76
N LEU A 78 -13.35 -2.87 6.29
CA LEU A 78 -12.24 -3.42 5.51
C LEU A 78 -12.57 -4.84 5.05
N PRO A 79 -12.68 -5.10 3.73
CA PRO A 79 -12.97 -6.43 3.23
C PRO A 79 -11.91 -7.45 3.64
N ALA A 80 -12.34 -8.67 3.98
CA ALA A 80 -11.44 -9.71 4.48
C ALA A 80 -10.28 -10.04 3.52
N TYR A 81 -10.53 -9.97 2.20
CA TYR A 81 -9.53 -10.20 1.16
C TYR A 81 -8.50 -9.06 1.06
N LEU A 82 -8.90 -7.82 1.35
CA LEU A 82 -7.97 -6.66 1.39
C LEU A 82 -7.22 -6.55 2.70
N LYS A 83 -7.72 -7.16 3.78
CA LYS A 83 -7.18 -7.01 5.13
C LYS A 83 -5.68 -7.34 5.26
N PRO A 84 -5.15 -8.44 4.68
CA PRO A 84 -3.72 -8.75 4.77
C PRO A 84 -2.85 -7.68 4.10
N LEU A 85 -3.25 -7.23 2.91
CA LEU A 85 -2.55 -6.19 2.16
C LEU A 85 -2.61 -4.85 2.89
N TYR A 86 -3.80 -4.47 3.37
CA TYR A 86 -4.01 -3.25 4.16
C TYR A 86 -3.16 -3.26 5.43
N LEU A 87 -3.11 -4.37 6.18
CA LEU A 87 -2.31 -4.45 7.41
C LEU A 87 -0.80 -4.38 7.13
N ALA A 88 -0.33 -4.99 6.03
CA ALA A 88 1.08 -4.94 5.65
C ALA A 88 1.51 -3.52 5.27
N VAL A 89 0.64 -2.82 4.56
CA VAL A 89 0.90 -1.47 4.05
C VAL A 89 0.70 -0.41 5.14
N HIS A 90 -0.36 -0.50 5.94
CA HIS A 90 -0.73 0.50 6.95
C HIS A 90 0.05 0.41 8.27
N ARG A 91 0.58 -0.78 8.62
CA ARG A 91 1.43 -0.94 9.83
C ARG A 91 2.86 -0.43 9.65
N ALA A 92 3.22 0.01 8.45
CA ALA A 92 4.47 0.69 8.14
C ALA A 92 4.64 1.96 9.01
N PRO A 93 5.55 1.99 9.99
CA PRO A 93 5.70 3.12 10.93
C PRO A 93 6.07 4.43 10.21
N THR A 94 6.75 4.33 9.06
CA THR A 94 7.10 5.46 8.21
C THR A 94 5.90 6.15 7.58
N MET A 95 4.73 5.51 7.45
CA MET A 95 3.54 6.21 6.95
C MET A 95 2.97 7.19 7.94
N ARG A 96 3.02 6.92 9.25
CA ARG A 96 2.49 7.89 10.23
C ARG A 96 3.33 9.16 10.27
N ASP A 97 4.64 9.04 10.04
CA ASP A 97 5.57 10.16 9.91
C ASP A 97 5.51 10.82 8.52
N ASN A 98 5.39 10.07 7.41
CA ASN A 98 5.24 10.64 6.06
C ASN A 98 3.84 11.20 5.78
N ILE A 99 2.78 10.70 6.40
CA ILE A 99 1.43 11.28 6.31
C ILE A 99 1.35 12.52 7.20
N ASN A 100 2.01 12.56 8.37
CA ASN A 100 2.04 13.79 9.17
C ASN A 100 3.02 14.86 8.63
N ARG A 101 4.15 14.47 8.03
CA ARG A 101 5.03 15.42 7.31
C ARG A 101 4.51 15.77 5.92
N GLY A 102 3.84 14.83 5.25
CA GLY A 102 3.29 14.98 3.90
C GLY A 102 1.84 15.47 3.87
N ALA A 103 1.08 15.50 4.95
CA ALA A 103 -0.24 16.16 4.94
C ALA A 103 -0.13 17.67 4.67
N GLY A 104 1.05 18.27 4.88
CA GLY A 104 1.35 19.64 4.46
C GLY A 104 1.89 19.80 3.03
N THR A 105 2.33 18.72 2.37
CA THR A 105 3.13 18.78 1.11
C THR A 105 2.73 17.79 0.02
N ALA A 106 2.13 16.65 0.35
CA ALA A 106 1.69 15.60 -0.57
C ALA A 106 0.41 15.96 -1.34
N ALA A 107 -0.33 16.98 -0.91
CA ALA A 107 -1.46 17.51 -1.68
C ALA A 107 -1.04 18.26 -2.97
N PHE A 108 0.25 18.59 -3.15
CA PHE A 108 0.70 19.45 -4.26
C PHE A 108 1.85 18.88 -5.11
N MET A 109 2.29 17.64 -4.91
CA MET A 109 3.38 17.02 -5.70
C MET A 109 3.08 15.61 -6.22
N LEU A 110 1.83 15.34 -6.63
CA LEU A 110 1.53 14.22 -7.53
C LEU A 110 1.44 14.68 -9.00
N PRO A 111 2.59 15.04 -9.64
CA PRO A 111 2.71 14.81 -11.07
C PRO A 111 3.89 13.92 -11.49
N ILE A 112 4.68 13.33 -10.57
CA ILE A 112 5.93 12.64 -10.96
C ILE A 112 5.76 11.11 -11.14
N TRP A 113 4.67 10.51 -10.66
CA TRP A 113 4.42 9.06 -10.86
C TRP A 113 3.60 8.71 -12.11
N PHE A 114 2.85 9.67 -12.68
CA PHE A 114 1.98 9.50 -13.85
C PHE A 114 2.45 10.29 -15.08
N GLY A 115 3.74 10.63 -15.16
CA GLY A 115 4.31 11.22 -16.36
C GLY A 115 4.41 10.19 -17.48
N ARG A 116 3.52 10.30 -18.47
CA ARG A 116 3.80 9.84 -19.85
C ARG A 116 5.03 10.55 -20.41
#